data_AF-A0A3A5UZL9-F1
#
_entry.id   AF-A0A3A5UZL9-F1
#
_cell.length_a   1.000
_cell.length_b   1.000
_cell.length_c   1.000
_cell.angle_alpha   90.00
_cell.angle_beta   90.00
_cell.angle_gamma   90.00
#
_symmetry.space_group_name_H-M   'P 1'
#
loop_
_entity.id
_entity.type
_entity.pdbx_description
1 polymer ?
#
loop_
_entity_poly.entity_id
_entity_poly.type
_entity_poly.pdbx_seq_one_letter_code
_entity_poly.pdbx_strand_id
1 'polypeptide(L)'
;MRTITALTSLGVFIFVLLLLHEVNSHPMWDTSISSNSPTTLDFADSIFNQWAFATIILGTLLSMAMIGASYLVRDERLINLVWDIRGEVTDSLENIGTFKRFNRTSKQKEEE
;
A
#
# COMPACT_ATOMS: atom_id res chain seq x y z
N MET A 1 11.47 24.17 -35.01
CA MET A 1 10.79 23.31 -34.02
C MET A 1 11.32 21.88 -34.04
N ARG A 2 11.14 21.10 -35.11
CA ARG A 2 11.55 19.66 -35.15
C ARG A 2 13.05 19.41 -34.91
N THR A 3 13.92 20.29 -35.38
CA THR A 3 15.38 20.20 -35.18
C THR A 3 15.80 20.41 -33.73
N ILE A 4 15.12 21.33 -33.02
CA ILE A 4 15.35 21.61 -31.60
C ILE A 4 14.87 20.42 -30.77
N THR A 5 13.70 19.87 -31.09
CA THR A 5 13.18 18.66 -30.44
C THR A 5 14.13 17.46 -30.62
N ALA A 6 14.64 17.24 -31.83
CA ALA A 6 15.58 16.16 -32.12
C ALA A 6 16.91 16.33 -31.35
N LEU A 7 17.41 17.57 -31.24
CA LEU A 7 18.63 17.88 -30.51
C LEU A 7 18.44 17.65 -29.00
N THR A 8 17.31 18.08 -28.43
CA THR A 8 17.00 17.84 -27.01
C THR A 8 16.85 16.35 -26.71
N SER A 9 16.18 15.57 -27.56
CA SER A 9 16.07 14.11 -27.37
C SER A 9 17.42 13.41 -27.43
N LEU A 10 18.31 13.85 -28.31
CA LEU A 10 19.67 13.31 -28.41
C LEU A 10 20.50 13.69 -27.17
N GLY A 11 20.37 14.93 -26.69
CA GLY A 11 21.03 15.39 -25.46
C GLY A 11 20.59 14.60 -24.23
N VAL A 12 19.28 14.36 -24.06
CA VAL A 12 18.77 13.52 -22.97
C VAL A 12 19.28 12.09 -23.09
N PHE A 13 19.32 11.53 -24.29
CA PHE A 13 19.87 10.20 -24.52
C PHE A 13 21.35 10.09 -24.11
N ILE A 14 22.17 11.06 -24.51
CA ILE A 14 23.58 11.13 -24.13
C ILE A 14 23.72 11.32 -22.61
N PHE A 15 22.89 12.17 -22.02
CA PHE A 15 22.89 12.42 -20.57
C PHE A 15 22.56 11.15 -19.77
N VAL A 16 21.57 10.37 -20.21
CA VAL A 16 21.24 9.07 -19.60
C VAL A 16 22.41 8.10 -19.72
N LEU A 17 23.08 8.03 -20.88
CA LEU A 17 24.27 7.19 -21.04
C LEU A 17 25.42 7.61 -20.12
N LEU A 18 25.60 8.92 -19.92
CA LEU A 18 26.63 9.45 -19.02
C LEU A 18 26.32 9.09 -17.56
N LEU A 19 25.06 9.26 -17.13
CA LEU A 19 24.64 8.82 -15.80
C LEU A 19 24.83 7.31 -15.62
N LEU A 20 24.50 6.52 -16.63
CA LEU A 20 24.65 5.08 -16.59
C LEU A 20 26.13 4.68 -16.52
N HIS A 21 27.01 5.37 -17.25
CA HIS A 21 28.46 5.18 -17.17
C HIS A 21 28.98 5.49 -15.76
N GLU A 22 28.62 6.64 -15.19
CA GLU A 22 29.09 7.06 -13.87
C GLU A 22 28.63 6.07 -12.78
N VAL A 23 27.36 5.67 -12.82
CA VAL A 23 26.80 4.69 -11.87
C VAL A 23 27.52 3.34 -11.96
N ASN A 24 27.84 2.86 -13.18
CA ASN A 24 28.54 1.59 -13.37
C ASN A 24 30.06 1.68 -13.13
N SER A 25 30.63 2.89 -13.18
CA SER A 25 32.04 3.11 -12.87
C SER A 25 32.32 3.12 -11.36
N HIS A 26 31.27 3.14 -10.54
CA HIS A 26 31.42 3.20 -9.09
C HIS A 26 32.12 1.93 -8.58
N PRO A 27 33.17 2.04 -7.75
CA PRO A 27 33.98 0.92 -7.28
C PRO A 27 33.21 -0.14 -6.47
N MET A 28 31.98 0.16 -6.05
CA MET A 28 31.06 -0.82 -5.43
C MET A 28 30.73 -2.00 -6.35
N TRP A 29 30.74 -1.80 -7.68
CA TRP A 29 30.44 -2.83 -8.67
C TRP A 29 31.67 -3.61 -9.13
N ASP A 30 32.86 -3.28 -8.62
CA ASP A 30 34.09 -3.95 -9.01
C ASP A 30 34.16 -5.35 -8.37
N THR A 31 33.96 -6.36 -9.21
CA THR A 31 34.02 -7.79 -8.84
C THR A 31 35.39 -8.22 -8.29
N SER A 32 36.45 -7.41 -8.47
CA SER A 32 37.78 -7.70 -7.94
C SER A 32 37.94 -7.39 -6.43
N ILE A 33 36.95 -6.73 -5.81
CA ILE A 33 36.92 -6.43 -4.38
C ILE A 33 36.21 -7.56 -3.62
N SER A 34 36.85 -8.73 -3.52
CA SER A 34 36.35 -9.84 -2.69
C SER A 34 37.41 -10.38 -1.72
N SER A 35 38.19 -9.49 -1.11
CA SER A 35 38.97 -9.82 0.10
C SER A 35 38.56 -8.99 1.33
N ASN A 36 37.80 -7.89 1.13
CA ASN A 36 37.32 -6.97 2.17
C ASN A 36 35.81 -6.76 2.01
N SER A 37 35.03 -7.83 2.04
CA SER A 37 33.57 -7.66 2.18
C SER A 37 33.31 -6.91 3.50
N PRO A 38 32.55 -5.80 3.49
CA PRO A 38 32.33 -5.01 4.68
C PRO A 38 31.76 -5.91 5.78
N THR A 39 32.36 -5.84 6.96
CA THR A 39 31.87 -6.63 8.08
C THR A 39 30.48 -6.14 8.47
N THR A 40 29.68 -6.97 9.14
CA THR A 40 28.38 -6.54 9.67
C THR A 40 28.52 -5.30 10.57
N LEU A 41 29.67 -5.15 11.23
CA LEU A 41 30.00 -3.98 12.03
C LEU A 41 30.15 -2.72 11.16
N ASP A 42 30.91 -2.80 10.07
CA ASP A 42 31.15 -1.66 9.17
C ASP A 42 29.86 -1.22 8.46
N PHE A 43 28.99 -2.20 8.12
CA PHE A 43 27.68 -1.91 7.57
C PHE A 43 26.76 -1.22 8.59
N ALA A 44 26.74 -1.69 9.83
CA ALA A 44 25.96 -1.07 10.90
C ALA A 44 26.43 0.37 11.18
N ASP A 45 27.75 0.59 11.25
CA ASP A 45 28.32 1.93 11.39
C ASP A 45 27.90 2.85 10.23
N SER A 46 27.98 2.36 8.99
CA SER A 46 27.56 3.12 7.81
C SER A 46 26.06 3.49 7.85
N ILE A 47 25.17 2.56 8.18
CA ILE A 47 23.72 2.79 8.22
C ILE A 47 23.29 3.68 9.40
N PHE A 48 23.92 3.54 10.57
CA PHE A 48 23.54 4.26 11.79
C PHE A 48 24.26 5.58 12.00
N ASN A 49 25.45 5.78 11.43
CA ASN A 49 26.19 7.05 11.54
C ASN A 49 26.18 7.83 10.21
N GLN A 50 26.68 7.24 9.12
CA GLN A 50 26.90 7.98 7.86
C GLN A 50 25.59 8.22 7.09
N TRP A 51 24.72 7.20 7.03
CA TRP A 51 23.44 7.21 6.32
C TRP A 51 22.23 7.33 7.25
N ALA A 52 22.45 7.69 8.51
CA ALA A 52 21.43 7.72 9.56
C ALA A 52 20.16 8.48 9.14
N PHE A 53 20.34 9.66 8.55
CA PHE A 53 19.23 10.51 8.12
C PHE A 53 18.38 9.86 7.01
N ALA A 54 19.03 9.22 6.03
CA ALA A 54 18.33 8.50 4.97
C ALA A 54 17.57 7.28 5.52
N THR A 55 18.17 6.57 6.48
CA THR A 55 17.54 5.43 7.16
C THR A 55 16.30 5.84 7.95
N ILE A 56 16.34 6.99 8.64
CA ILE A 56 15.18 7.53 9.35
C ILE A 56 14.06 7.84 8.36
N ILE A 57 14.35 8.54 7.27
CA ILE A 57 13.35 8.86 6.23
C ILE A 57 12.75 7.56 5.67
N LEU A 58 13.57 6.58 5.34
CA LEU A 58 13.12 5.29 4.83
C LEU A 58 12.21 4.57 5.84
N GLY A 59 12.54 4.59 7.13
CA GLY A 59 11.70 4.03 8.19
C GLY A 59 10.34 4.74 8.33
N THR A 60 10.31 6.06 8.20
CA THR A 60 9.04 6.83 8.20
C THR A 60 8.18 6.50 6.98
N LEU A 61 8.81 6.37 5.81
CA LEU A 61 8.12 6.02 4.56
C LEU A 61 7.55 4.59 4.63
N LEU A 62 8.33 3.66 5.19
CA LEU A 62 7.87 2.29 5.44
C LEU A 62 6.69 2.27 6.43
N SER A 63 6.75 3.07 7.49
CA SER A 63 5.66 3.18 8.47
C SER A 63 4.37 3.72 7.82
N MET A 64 4.47 4.75 6.98
CA MET A 64 3.34 5.28 6.22
C MET A 64 2.72 4.22 5.29
N ALA A 65 3.56 3.40 4.65
CA ALA A 65 3.09 2.30 3.81
C ALA A 65 2.35 1.21 4.61
N MET A 66 2.87 0.82 5.78
CA MET A 66 2.21 -0.15 6.67
C MET A 66 0.85 0.35 7.16
N ILE A 67 0.74 1.63 7.50
CA ILE A 67 -0.52 2.26 7.87
C ILE A 67 -1.49 2.23 6.68
N GLY A 68 -1.04 2.63 5.49
CA GLY A 68 -1.86 2.61 4.27
C GLY A 68 -2.40 1.22 3.94
N ALA A 69 -1.56 0.18 4.00
CA ALA A 69 -1.98 -1.20 3.78
C ALA A 69 -3.02 -1.68 4.82
N SER A 70 -2.85 -1.28 6.09
CA SER A 70 -3.78 -1.61 7.16
C SER A 70 -5.16 -0.95 6.96
N TYR A 71 -5.21 0.26 6.40
CA TYR A 71 -6.47 0.91 6.05
C TYR A 71 -7.16 0.26 4.86
N LEU A 72 -6.40 -0.20 3.85
CA LEU A 72 -6.95 -0.87 2.68
C LEU A 72 -7.71 -2.16 3.08
N VAL A 73 -7.13 -2.98 3.95
CA VAL A 73 -7.76 -4.21 4.45
C VAL A 73 -8.90 -3.89 5.42
N ARG A 74 -8.79 -2.81 6.22
CA ARG A 74 -9.87 -2.43 7.14
C ARG A 74 -11.13 -1.99 6.39
N ASP A 75 -10.96 -1.32 5.25
CA ASP A 75 -12.06 -0.82 4.44
C ASP A 75 -12.91 -1.97 3.87
N GLU A 76 -12.30 -3.01 3.29
CA GLU A 76 -13.03 -4.20 2.81
C GLU A 76 -13.79 -4.93 3.94
N ARG A 77 -13.20 -4.99 5.14
CA ARG A 77 -13.82 -5.66 6.29
C ARG A 77 -14.97 -4.85 6.86
N LEU A 78 -14.85 -3.52 6.92
CA LEU A 78 -15.92 -2.62 7.33
C LEU A 78 -17.13 -2.72 6.39
N ILE A 79 -16.91 -2.75 5.08
CA ILE A 79 -17.98 -2.86 4.09
C ILE A 79 -18.73 -4.19 4.21
N ASN A 80 -18.02 -5.30 4.35
CA ASN A 80 -18.67 -6.60 4.55
C ASN A 80 -19.45 -6.63 5.86
N LEU A 81 -18.90 -6.07 6.94
CA LEU A 81 -19.57 -6.02 8.24
C LEU A 81 -20.86 -5.16 8.18
N VAL A 82 -20.83 -4.02 7.49
CA VAL A 82 -22.00 -3.15 7.32
C VAL A 82 -23.08 -3.83 6.49
N TRP A 83 -22.70 -4.60 5.48
CA TRP A 83 -23.65 -5.36 4.68
C TRP A 83 -24.29 -6.50 5.50
N ASP A 84 -23.51 -7.20 6.30
CA ASP A 84 -23.99 -8.27 7.20
C ASP A 84 -24.97 -7.71 8.26
N ILE A 85 -24.61 -6.60 8.91
CA ILE A 85 -25.46 -5.91 9.90
C ILE A 85 -26.75 -5.37 9.26
N ARG A 86 -26.69 -4.87 8.03
CA ARG A 86 -27.89 -4.40 7.32
C ARG A 86 -28.81 -5.56 6.95
N GLY A 87 -28.25 -6.71 6.54
CA GLY A 87 -29.01 -7.93 6.24
C GLY A 87 -29.77 -8.42 7.47
N GLU A 88 -29.08 -8.66 8.59
CA GLU A 88 -29.70 -9.18 9.82
C GLU A 88 -30.81 -8.27 10.37
N VAL A 89 -30.65 -6.94 10.30
CA VAL A 89 -31.67 -5.99 10.77
C VAL A 89 -32.89 -6.01 9.85
N THR A 90 -32.69 -6.13 8.54
CA THR A 90 -33.82 -6.14 7.59
C THR A 90 -34.63 -7.43 7.74
N ASP A 91 -33.96 -8.58 7.86
CA ASP A 91 -34.58 -9.88 8.04
C ASP A 91 -35.33 -9.98 9.38
N SER A 92 -34.76 -9.42 10.45
CA SER A 92 -35.43 -9.38 11.76
C SER A 92 -36.65 -8.45 11.76
N LEU A 93 -36.62 -7.34 11.02
CA LEU A 93 -37.78 -6.47 10.84
C LEU A 93 -38.88 -7.12 9.99
N GLU A 94 -38.53 -7.85 8.93
CA GLU A 94 -39.49 -8.60 8.11
C GLU A 94 -40.18 -9.71 8.92
N ASN A 95 -39.43 -10.46 9.73
CA ASN A 95 -39.98 -11.50 10.59
C ASN A 95 -40.97 -10.92 11.62
N ILE A 96 -40.64 -9.80 12.26
CA ILE A 96 -41.55 -9.09 13.18
C ILE A 96 -42.81 -8.60 12.45
N GLY A 97 -42.68 -8.06 11.24
CA GLY A 97 -43.81 -7.63 10.42
C GLY A 97 -44.74 -8.79 10.05
N THR A 98 -44.17 -9.93 9.70
CA THR A 98 -44.88 -11.16 9.32
C THR A 98 -45.60 -11.78 10.52
N PHE A 99 -44.92 -11.85 11.67
CA PHE A 99 -45.51 -12.29 12.94
C PHE A 99 -46.68 -11.40 13.39
N LYS A 100 -46.52 -10.07 13.29
CA LYS A 100 -47.58 -9.10 13.61
C LYS A 100 -48.79 -9.25 12.68
N ARG A 101 -48.57 -9.54 11.40
CA ARG A 101 -49.63 -9.77 10.41
C ARG A 101 -50.39 -11.05 10.72
N PHE A 102 -49.69 -12.13 11.05
CA PHE A 102 -50.27 -13.43 11.41
C PHE A 102 -51.16 -13.35 12.66
N ASN A 103 -50.72 -12.63 13.70
CA ASN A 103 -51.52 -12.38 14.91
C ASN A 103 -52.75 -11.49 14.66
N ARG A 104 -52.76 -10.70 13.59
CA ARG A 104 -53.89 -9.84 13.24
C ARG A 104 -54.96 -10.60 12.45
N THR A 105 -54.54 -11.50 11.55
CA THR A 105 -55.45 -12.38 10.79
C THR A 105 -56.09 -13.49 11.62
N SER A 106 -55.42 -13.98 12.66
CA SER A 106 -56.02 -14.93 13.62
C SER A 106 -57.11 -14.26 14.46
N LYS A 107 -56.86 -13.04 14.95
CA LYS A 107 -57.85 -12.28 15.72
C LYS A 107 -59.12 -11.93 14.94
N GLN A 108 -59.01 -11.66 13.64
CA GLN A 108 -60.19 -11.41 12.78
C GLN A 108 -61.03 -12.67 12.51
N LYS A 109 -60.47 -13.87 12.67
CA LYS A 109 -61.16 -15.14 12.41
C LYS A 109 -61.87 -15.70 13.64
N GLU A 110 -61.61 -15.13 14.82
CA GLU A 110 -62.31 -15.43 16.08
C GLU A 110 -63.49 -14.47 16.34
N GLU A 111 -63.64 -13.40 15.56
CA GLU A 111 -64.71 -12.40 15.69
C GLU A 111 -65.83 -12.54 14.63
N GLU A 112 -65.76 -13.54 13.73
CA GLU A 112 -66.86 -13.98 12.83
C GLU A 112 -67.49 -15.28 13.34
#